data_AF-A0A922A3U8-F1
#
_entry.id   AF-A0A922A3U8-F1
#
_cell.length_a   1.000
_cell.length_b   1.000
_cell.length_c   1.000
_cell.angle_alpha   90.00
_cell.angle_beta   90.00
_cell.angle_gamma   90.00
#
_symmetry.space_group_name_H-M   'P 1'
#
loop_
_entity.id
_entity.type
_entity.pdbx_description
1 polymer ?
#
loop_
_entity_poly.entity_id
_entity_poly.type
_entity_poly.pdbx_seq_one_letter_code
_entity_poly.pdbx_strand_id
1 'polypeptide(L)'
;RKKGVDFDELPPDNFNPSNLYNDPVAMLEMREHIVREKWIQIVKVKILREKLKWCYRIKGINHPQKCSHLIQQYLDTTCGIS
;
A
#
# COMPACT_ATOMS: atom_id res chain seq x y z
N ARG A 1 26.01 6.68 16.64
CA ARG A 1 24.99 7.27 15.73
C ARG A 1 24.55 6.17 14.78
N LYS A 2 23.32 5.66 14.88
CA LYS A 2 22.84 4.64 13.93
C LYS A 2 22.67 5.32 12.57
N LYS A 3 23.41 4.85 11.56
CA LYS A 3 23.20 5.28 10.17
C LYS A 3 21.75 4.91 9.82
N GLY A 4 20.93 5.86 9.40
CA GLY A 4 19.57 5.58 8.95
C GLY A 4 19.64 4.58 7.80
N VAL A 5 18.73 3.62 7.78
CA VAL A 5 18.54 2.77 6.60
C VAL A 5 17.78 3.62 5.59
N ASP A 6 18.35 3.74 4.40
CA ASP A 6 17.71 4.39 3.27
C ASP A 6 16.85 3.35 2.54
N PHE A 7 15.59 3.68 2.31
CA PHE A 7 14.60 2.81 1.67
C PHE A 7 14.15 3.36 0.31
N ASP A 8 14.80 4.42 -0.18
CA ASP A 8 14.43 5.10 -1.43
C ASP A 8 14.90 4.29 -2.64
N GLU A 9 14.22 3.17 -2.91
CA GLU A 9 14.37 2.45 -4.17
C GLU A 9 13.38 2.99 -5.20
N LEU A 10 13.91 3.66 -6.22
CA LEU A 10 13.16 4.26 -7.32
C LEU A 10 12.76 3.22 -8.40
N PRO A 11 11.77 3.53 -9.26
CA PRO A 11 11.49 2.72 -10.44
C PRO A 11 12.71 2.69 -11.41
N PRO A 12 12.87 1.63 -12.21
CA PRO A 12 13.96 1.56 -13.18
C PRO A 12 13.78 2.58 -14.32
N ASP A 13 14.81 3.38 -14.58
CA ASP A 13 14.79 4.44 -15.60
C ASP A 13 14.66 3.90 -17.05
N ASN A 14 15.06 2.65 -17.31
CA ASN A 14 15.16 2.06 -18.65
C ASN A 14 14.03 1.07 -19.00
N PHE A 15 12.97 0.96 -18.21
CA PHE A 15 11.91 -0.02 -18.48
C PHE A 15 11.02 0.42 -19.66
N ASN A 16 11.00 -0.38 -20.74
CA ASN A 16 10.13 -0.15 -21.90
C ASN A 16 8.93 -1.11 -21.89
N PRO A 17 7.69 -0.61 -21.69
CA PRO A 17 6.51 -1.47 -21.62
C PRO A 17 6.13 -2.11 -22.96
N SER A 18 6.57 -1.57 -24.09
CA SER A 18 6.25 -2.08 -25.42
C SER A 18 7.14 -3.24 -25.86
N ASN A 19 8.32 -3.41 -25.25
CA ASN A 19 9.19 -4.54 -25.51
C ASN A 19 9.85 -5.04 -24.23
N LEU A 20 9.11 -5.90 -23.54
CA LEU A 20 9.44 -6.43 -22.22
C LEU A 20 10.73 -7.27 -22.22
N TYR A 21 11.06 -8.02 -23.27
CA TYR A 21 12.14 -9.02 -23.20
C TYR A 21 13.53 -8.49 -23.58
N ASN A 22 13.65 -7.23 -24.00
CA ASN A 22 14.93 -6.67 -24.45
C ASN A 22 15.96 -6.51 -23.33
N ASP A 23 15.51 -6.29 -22.10
CA ASP A 23 16.39 -6.14 -20.94
C ASP A 23 15.84 -6.95 -19.75
N PRO A 24 16.40 -8.14 -19.48
CA PRO A 24 15.94 -8.97 -18.37
C PRO A 24 16.20 -8.36 -17.00
N VAL A 25 17.18 -7.46 -16.88
CA VAL A 25 17.51 -6.77 -15.61
C VAL A 25 16.44 -5.72 -15.32
N ALA A 26 16.17 -4.82 -16.27
CA ALA A 26 15.13 -3.79 -16.12
C ALA A 26 13.73 -4.40 -15.88
N MET A 27 13.44 -5.57 -16.48
CA MET A 27 12.21 -6.32 -16.18
C MET A 27 12.12 -6.79 -14.73
N LEU A 28 13.21 -7.34 -14.19
CA LEU A 28 13.22 -7.86 -12.82
C LEU A 28 13.08 -6.72 -11.82
N GLU A 29 13.84 -5.65 -12.01
CA GLU A 29 13.77 -4.44 -11.19
C GLU A 29 12.35 -3.83 -11.20
N MET A 30 11.71 -3.79 -12.37
CA MET A 30 10.33 -3.31 -12.48
C MET A 30 9.34 -4.22 -11.73
N ARG A 31 9.53 -5.55 -11.78
CA ARG A 31 8.70 -6.49 -11.00
C ARG A 31 8.86 -6.28 -9.51
N GLU A 32 10.09 -6.10 -9.04
CA GLU A 32 10.36 -5.82 -7.64
C GLU A 32 9.72 -4.51 -7.19
N HIS A 33 9.84 -3.45 -7.99
CA HIS A 33 9.19 -2.17 -7.74
C HIS A 33 7.66 -2.32 -7.66
N ILE A 34 7.03 -3.02 -8.61
CA ILE A 34 5.58 -3.29 -8.59
C ILE A 34 5.18 -4.05 -7.32
N VAL A 35 5.96 -5.05 -6.91
CA VAL A 35 5.70 -5.82 -5.69
C VAL A 35 5.79 -4.91 -4.46
N ARG A 36 6.78 -4.03 -4.39
CA ARG A 36 6.92 -3.05 -3.30
C ARG A 36 5.76 -2.07 -3.24
N GLU A 37 5.31 -1.54 -4.37
CA GLU A 37 4.11 -0.70 -4.44
C GLU A 37 2.85 -1.44 -3.96
N LYS A 38 2.68 -2.71 -4.35
CA LYS A 38 1.59 -3.56 -3.83
C LYS A 38 1.70 -3.75 -2.31
N TRP A 39 2.90 -3.93 -1.77
CA TRP A 39 3.11 -3.97 -0.32
C TRP A 39 2.74 -2.67 0.36
N ILE A 40 3.08 -1.52 -0.22
CA ILE A 40 2.68 -0.20 0.29
C ILE A 40 1.15 -0.11 0.38
N GLN A 41 0.41 -0.55 -0.65
CA GLN A 41 -1.05 -0.58 -0.61
C GLN A 41 -1.58 -1.51 0.49
N ILE A 42 -1.00 -2.71 0.63
CA ILE A 42 -1.37 -3.65 1.71
C ILE A 42 -1.12 -3.03 3.09
N VAL A 43 0.00 -2.35 3.31
CA VAL A 43 0.32 -1.72 4.59
C VAL A 43 -0.60 -0.53 4.87
N LYS A 44 -0.96 0.26 3.86
CA LYS A 44 -1.99 1.32 3.98
C LYS A 44 -3.32 0.75 4.48
N VAL A 45 -3.77 -0.38 3.91
CA VAL A 45 -4.98 -1.10 4.37
C VAL A 45 -4.84 -1.58 5.82
N LYS A 46 -3.68 -2.11 6.21
CA LYS A 46 -3.42 -2.52 7.60
C LYS A 46 -3.57 -1.35 8.58
N ILE A 47 -3.02 -0.17 8.25
CA ILE A 47 -3.15 1.04 9.08
C ILE A 47 -4.62 1.45 9.21
N LEU A 48 -5.40 1.44 8.12
CA LEU A 48 -6.84 1.76 8.17
C LEU A 48 -7.60 0.77 9.06
N ARG A 49 -7.28 -0.53 8.96
CA ARG A 49 -7.88 -1.56 9.81
C ARG A 49 -7.59 -1.33 11.30
N GLU A 50 -6.38 -0.93 11.65
CA GLU A 50 -6.01 -0.61 13.03
C GLU A 50 -6.75 0.63 13.55
N LYS A 51 -6.83 1.70 12.74
CA LYS A 51 -7.62 2.89 13.06
C LYS A 51 -9.10 2.55 13.27
N LEU A 52 -9.64 1.67 12.44
CA LEU A 52 -11.02 1.21 12.56
C LEU A 52 -11.23 0.46 13.87
N LYS A 53 -10.38 -0.54 14.19
CA LYS A 53 -10.43 -1.27 15.47
C LYS A 53 -10.36 -0.32 16.67
N TRP A 54 -9.49 0.68 16.61
CA TRP A 54 -9.39 1.71 17.65
C TRP A 54 -10.68 2.53 17.77
N CYS A 55 -11.27 2.95 16.65
CA CYS A 55 -12.55 3.67 16.64
C CYS A 55 -13.68 2.85 17.29
N TYR A 56 -13.80 1.57 16.95
CA TYR A 56 -14.75 0.64 17.58
C TYR A 56 -14.54 0.54 19.10
N ARG A 57 -13.27 0.44 19.55
CA ARG A 57 -12.93 0.32 20.96
C ARG A 57 -13.25 1.58 21.77
N ILE A 58 -13.03 2.77 21.20
CA ILE A 58 -13.21 4.06 21.91
C ILE A 58 -14.67 4.53 21.88
N LYS A 59 -15.40 4.33 20.78
CA LYS A 59 -16.75 4.91 20.60
C LYS A 59 -17.88 4.05 21.13
N GLY A 60 -17.65 2.76 21.43
CA GLY A 60 -18.66 1.85 21.97
C GLY A 60 -19.91 1.78 21.09
N ILE A 61 -21.10 1.99 21.67
CA ILE A 61 -22.39 1.97 20.94
C ILE A 61 -22.49 3.04 19.84
N ASN A 62 -21.73 4.13 19.92
CA ASN A 62 -21.77 5.23 18.93
C ASN A 62 -20.88 5.00 17.70
N HIS A 63 -20.27 3.82 17.56
CA HIS A 63 -19.40 3.50 16.42
C HIS A 63 -20.10 3.54 15.03
N PRO A 64 -21.40 3.24 14.84
CA PRO A 64 -22.00 3.21 13.50
C PRO A 64 -21.94 4.58 12.82
N GLN A 65 -22.25 5.64 13.57
CA GLN A 65 -22.23 7.00 13.07
C GLN A 65 -20.81 7.57 13.00
N LYS A 66 -19.98 7.29 14.01
CA LYS A 66 -18.66 7.91 14.14
C LYS A 66 -17.56 7.22 13.34
N CYS A 67 -17.67 5.93 13.05
CA CYS A 67 -16.64 5.16 12.33
C CYS A 67 -16.99 4.89 10.86
N SER A 68 -18.19 5.26 10.39
CA SER A 68 -18.66 5.01 9.00
C SER A 68 -17.67 5.49 7.92
N HIS A 69 -17.12 6.70 8.06
CA HIS A 69 -16.14 7.23 7.12
C HIS A 69 -14.85 6.38 7.04
N LEU A 70 -14.39 5.79 8.15
CA LEU A 70 -13.23 4.89 8.16
C LEU A 70 -13.56 3.55 7.49
N ILE A 71 -14.80 3.06 7.64
CA ILE A 71 -15.27 1.86 6.96
C ILE A 71 -15.29 2.10 5.45
N GLN A 72 -15.83 3.24 5.01
CA GLN A 72 -15.87 3.59 3.59
C GLN A 72 -14.46 3.65 3.01
N GLN A 73 -13.53 4.37 3.66
CA GLN A 73 -12.13 4.42 3.23
C GLN A 73 -11.48 3.03 3.18
N TYR A 74 -11.73 2.17 4.17
CA TYR A 74 -11.22 0.81 4.19
C TYR A 74 -11.75 -0.01 3.01
N LEU A 75 -13.06 0.04 2.76
CA LEU A 75 -13.71 -0.65 1.65
C LEU A 75 -13.17 -0.16 0.31
N ASP A 76 -13.10 1.16 0.09
CA ASP A 76 -12.57 1.75 -1.14
C ASP A 76 -11.13 1.31 -1.40
N THR A 77 -10.30 1.29 -0.35
CA THR A 77 -8.89 0.87 -0.47
C THR A 77 -8.76 -0.64 -0.73
N THR A 78 -9.67 -1.47 -0.20
CA THR A 78 -9.60 -2.94 -0.39
C THR A 78 -10.25 -3.45 -1.67
N CYS A 79 -11.32 -2.80 -2.15
CA CYS A 79 -12.11 -3.27 -3.29
C CYS A 79 -11.41 -2.99 -4.63
N GLY A 80 -10.65 -1.88 -4.71
CA GLY A 80 -9.83 -1.53 -5.88
C GLY A 80 -8.50 -2.29 -6.01
N ILE A 81 -8.21 -3.28 -5.13
CA ILE A 81 -7.00 -4.13 -5.21
C ILE A 81 -7.22 -5.35 -6.14
N SER A 82 -8.39 -5.44 -6.78
CA SER A 82 -8.78 -6.53 -7.72
C SER A 82 -8.17 -6.35 -9.11
#